data_AF-A0A1Q3BC16-F1
#
_entry.id   AF-A0A1Q3BC16-F1
#
_cell.length_a   1.000
_cell.length_b   1.000
_cell.length_c   1.000
_cell.angle_alpha   90.00
_cell.angle_beta   90.00
_cell.angle_gamma   90.00
#
_symmetry.space_group_name_H-M   'P 1'
#
loop_
_entity.id
_entity.type
_entity.pdbx_description
1 polymer ?
#
loop_
_entity_poly.entity_id
_entity_poly.type
_entity_poly.pdbx_seq_one_letter_code
_entity_poly.pdbx_strand_id
1 'polypeptide(L)'
;MEQKSKGGEERWKGAIANLTEMATNLDSLHKLLLKKAVFVDDDTFAKASLSSDQARTIKVLEQRVETLERELDAAITAAARSRSEKRQAETRQKAAELRAQEVTKELENTTKVFELHMEELRAKQDEISKRDKEIKLLEAIIQTLGKKESRSTSG
;
A
#
# COMPACT_ATOMS: atom_id res chain seq x y z
N MET A 1 81.73 62.50 39.08
CA MET A 1 81.79 61.28 38.25
C MET A 1 81.19 60.03 38.94
N GLU A 2 80.81 60.07 40.23
CA GLU A 2 80.28 58.88 40.95
C GLU A 2 78.83 58.49 40.64
N GLN A 3 77.95 59.41 40.24
CA GLN A 3 76.52 59.09 40.03
C GLN A 3 76.24 58.22 38.78
N LYS A 4 77.07 58.32 37.73
CA LYS A 4 76.93 57.46 36.54
C LYS A 4 77.35 56.01 36.79
N SER A 5 78.18 55.75 37.79
CA SER A 5 78.65 54.39 38.14
C SER A 5 77.59 53.61 38.93
N LYS A 6 76.89 54.27 39.86
CA LYS A 6 75.89 53.62 40.73
C LYS A 6 74.63 53.17 39.98
N GLY A 7 74.15 53.95 39.00
CA GLY A 7 72.97 53.61 38.21
C GLY A 7 73.19 52.41 37.25
N GLY A 8 74.43 52.15 36.81
CA GLY A 8 74.76 50.97 36.02
C GLY A 8 74.76 49.69 36.86
N GLU A 9 75.26 49.78 38.10
CA GLU A 9 75.30 48.67 39.05
C GLU A 9 73.90 48.26 39.53
N GLU A 10 73.01 49.22 39.79
CA GLU A 10 71.61 48.95 40.16
C GLU A 10 70.83 48.31 39.02
N ARG A 11 71.03 48.76 37.77
CA ARG A 11 70.41 48.15 36.58
C ARG A 11 70.91 46.72 36.35
N TRP A 12 72.20 46.48 36.55
CA TRP A 12 72.78 45.14 36.45
C TRP A 12 72.26 44.20 37.53
N LYS A 13 72.16 44.67 38.79
CA LYS A 13 71.54 43.91 39.90
C LYS A 13 70.08 43.59 39.63
N GLY A 14 69.31 44.54 39.10
CA GLY A 14 67.92 44.31 38.69
C GLY A 14 67.79 43.28 37.57
N ALA A 15 68.67 43.32 36.57
CA ALA A 15 68.69 42.31 35.50
C ALA A 15 69.01 40.90 36.02
N ILE A 16 69.96 40.77 36.96
CA ILE A 16 70.27 39.48 37.60
C ILE A 16 69.09 38.97 38.43
N ALA A 17 68.42 39.85 39.18
CA ALA A 17 67.24 39.47 39.95
C ALA A 17 66.13 38.92 39.04
N ASN A 18 65.85 39.61 37.93
CA ASN A 18 64.84 39.17 36.96
C ASN A 18 65.20 37.82 36.32
N LEU A 19 66.48 37.60 35.96
CA LEU A 19 66.94 36.33 35.41
C LEU A 19 66.81 35.18 36.43
N THR A 20 67.11 35.47 37.70
CA THR A 20 66.98 34.50 38.79
C THR A 20 65.51 34.15 39.00
N GLU A 21 64.61 35.13 39.00
CA GLU A 21 63.18 34.92 39.11
C GLU A 21 62.63 34.10 37.92
N MET A 22 63.05 34.42 36.69
CA MET A 22 62.72 33.61 35.51
C MET A 22 63.19 32.17 35.63
N ALA A 23 64.40 31.93 36.14
CA ALA A 23 64.91 30.58 36.37
C ALA A 23 64.04 29.81 37.38
N THR A 24 63.62 30.47 38.48
CA THR A 24 62.74 29.85 39.47
C THR A 24 61.33 29.56 38.92
N ASN A 25 60.80 30.44 38.08
CA ASN A 25 59.52 30.24 37.41
C ASN A 25 59.60 29.09 36.40
N LEU A 26 60.70 28.98 35.65
CA LEU A 26 60.93 27.89 34.70
C LEU A 26 61.07 26.54 35.41
N ASP A 27 61.80 26.48 36.53
CA ASP A 27 61.93 25.27 37.35
C ASP A 27 60.58 24.85 37.97
N SER A 28 59.79 25.83 38.43
CA SER A 28 58.44 25.57 38.94
C SER A 28 57.51 25.04 37.86
N LEU A 29 57.57 25.60 36.64
CA LEU A 29 56.81 25.10 35.49
C LEU A 29 57.26 23.69 35.09
N HIS A 30 58.57 23.42 35.07
CA HIS A 30 59.11 22.11 34.78
C HIS A 30 58.62 21.05 35.78
N LYS A 31 58.68 21.35 37.09
CA LYS A 31 58.17 20.47 38.15
C LYS A 31 56.66 20.26 38.06
N LEU A 32 55.91 21.33 37.74
CA LEU A 32 54.47 21.23 37.54
C LEU A 32 54.13 20.34 36.36
N LEU A 33 54.83 20.50 35.23
CA LEU A 33 54.64 19.67 34.04
C LEU A 33 55.02 18.20 34.32
N LEU A 34 56.14 17.90 34.98
CA LEU A 34 56.46 16.52 35.34
C LEU A 34 55.42 15.87 36.27
N LYS A 35 54.78 16.65 37.14
CA LYS A 35 53.79 16.14 38.11
C LYS A 35 52.37 16.08 37.56
N LYS A 36 52.00 16.99 36.63
CA LYS A 36 50.64 17.15 36.11
C LYS A 36 50.48 16.82 34.63
N ALA A 37 51.55 16.70 33.87
CA ALA A 37 51.47 16.08 32.56
C ALA A 37 51.16 14.61 32.81
N VAL A 38 49.87 14.29 32.78
CA VAL A 38 49.42 12.93 32.49
C VAL A 38 49.95 12.69 31.08
N PHE A 39 51.06 11.98 30.96
CA PHE A 39 51.45 11.41 29.68
C PHE A 39 50.26 10.57 29.25
N VAL A 40 49.55 11.06 28.23
CA VAL A 40 48.54 10.26 27.56
C VAL A 40 49.33 9.11 26.97
N ASP A 41 49.17 7.93 27.55
CA ASP A 41 49.64 6.72 26.89
C ASP A 41 48.89 6.66 25.57
N ASP A 42 49.58 6.96 24.47
CA ASP A 42 48.99 7.09 23.13
C ASP A 42 48.22 5.81 22.78
N ASP A 43 48.71 4.65 23.23
CA ASP A 43 48.05 3.36 23.10
C ASP A 43 46.73 3.30 23.87
N THR A 44 46.68 3.77 25.12
CA THR A 44 45.46 3.82 25.94
C THR A 44 44.43 4.78 25.33
N PHE A 45 44.86 5.96 24.86
CA PHE A 45 43.96 6.90 24.20
C PHE A 45 43.42 6.36 22.87
N ALA A 46 44.28 5.77 22.04
CA ALA A 46 43.87 5.17 20.77
C ALA A 46 42.86 4.03 20.99
N LYS A 47 43.10 3.16 21.99
CA LYS A 47 42.17 2.09 22.38
C LYS A 47 40.84 2.64 22.89
N ALA A 48 40.86 3.68 23.74
CA ALA A 48 39.66 4.31 24.26
C ALA A 48 38.84 4.99 23.17
N SER A 49 39.50 5.69 22.24
CA SER A 49 38.86 6.34 21.09
C SER A 49 38.21 5.30 20.17
N LEU A 50 38.94 4.23 19.82
CA LEU A 50 38.41 3.15 19.00
C LEU A 50 37.19 2.47 19.65
N SER A 51 37.28 2.18 20.94
CA SER A 51 36.18 1.60 21.71
C SER A 51 34.95 2.51 21.75
N SER A 52 35.16 3.82 21.88
CA SER A 52 34.07 4.81 21.84
C SER A 52 33.36 4.85 20.49
N ASP A 53 34.13 4.85 19.39
CA ASP A 53 33.55 4.85 18.04
C ASP A 53 32.85 3.52 17.71
N GLN A 54 33.39 2.40 18.17
CA GLN A 54 32.74 1.09 18.09
C GLN A 54 31.42 1.10 18.87
N ALA A 55 31.39 1.61 20.10
CA ALA A 55 30.18 1.70 20.91
C ALA A 55 29.10 2.57 20.25
N ARG A 56 29.49 3.70 19.64
CA ARG A 56 28.56 4.55 18.87
C ARG A 56 27.99 3.78 17.67
N THR A 57 28.84 3.06 16.94
CA THR A 57 28.44 2.28 15.77
C THR A 57 27.49 1.15 16.15
N ILE A 58 27.78 0.41 17.22
CA ILE A 58 26.92 -0.65 17.75
C ILE A 58 25.53 -0.10 18.07
N LYS A 59 25.45 1.02 18.79
CA LYS A 59 24.17 1.63 19.15
C LYS A 59 23.32 2.03 17.94
N VAL A 60 23.95 2.57 16.89
CA VAL A 60 23.25 2.92 15.65
C VAL A 60 22.75 1.67 14.93
N LEU A 61 23.55 0.58 14.93
CA LEU A 61 23.14 -0.69 14.33
C LEU A 61 21.99 -1.34 15.10
N GLU A 62 22.01 -1.32 16.43
CA GLU A 62 20.93 -1.83 17.27
C GLU A 62 19.60 -1.11 16.98
N GLN A 63 19.63 0.23 16.89
CA GLN A 63 18.45 1.02 16.52
C GLN A 63 17.92 0.70 15.12
N ARG A 64 18.82 0.42 14.18
CA ARG A 64 18.45 0.02 12.82
C ARG A 64 17.81 -1.37 12.81
N VAL A 65 18.37 -2.33 13.55
CA VAL A 65 17.80 -3.68 13.68
C VAL A 65 16.39 -3.59 14.27
N GLU A 66 16.23 -2.85 15.37
CA GLU A 66 14.92 -2.68 16.03
C GLU A 66 13.88 -2.04 15.10
N THR A 67 14.29 -1.05 14.29
CA THR A 67 13.41 -0.46 13.28
C THR A 67 13.00 -1.48 12.21
N LEU A 68 13.96 -2.24 11.68
CA LEU A 68 13.69 -3.26 10.67
C LEU A 68 12.79 -4.38 11.19
N GLU A 69 12.94 -4.78 12.44
CA GLU A 69 12.06 -5.78 13.07
C GLU A 69 10.61 -5.27 13.16
N ARG A 70 10.40 -4.02 13.59
CA ARG A 70 9.05 -3.42 13.59
C ARG A 70 8.45 -3.30 12.20
N GLU A 71 9.25 -2.92 11.20
CA GLU A 71 8.80 -2.85 9.81
C GLU A 71 8.43 -4.23 9.25
N LEU A 72 9.20 -5.26 9.60
CA LEU A 72 8.90 -6.64 9.23
C LEU A 72 7.57 -7.13 9.82
N ASP A 73 7.35 -6.88 11.12
CA ASP A 73 6.09 -7.25 11.79
C ASP A 73 4.88 -6.51 11.19
N ALA A 74 5.06 -5.23 10.86
CA ALA A 74 4.04 -4.44 10.16
C ALA A 74 3.73 -5.03 8.77
N ALA A 75 4.77 -5.40 8.01
CA ALA A 75 4.62 -6.01 6.68
C ALA A 75 3.94 -7.38 6.75
N ILE A 76 4.28 -8.23 7.73
CA ILE A 76 3.64 -9.53 7.97
C ILE A 76 2.15 -9.33 8.25
N THR A 77 1.82 -8.38 9.12
CA THR A 77 0.43 -8.07 9.49
C THR A 77 -0.37 -7.54 8.28
N ALA A 78 0.21 -6.64 7.50
CA ALA A 78 -0.40 -6.11 6.28
C ALA A 78 -0.63 -7.23 5.24
N ALA A 79 0.35 -8.10 5.04
CA ALA A 79 0.23 -9.24 4.12
C ALA A 79 -0.85 -10.23 4.58
N ALA A 80 -0.98 -10.48 5.89
CA ALA A 80 -2.04 -11.31 6.44
C ALA A 80 -3.44 -10.72 6.17
N ARG A 81 -3.62 -9.41 6.39
CA ARG A 81 -4.88 -8.70 6.07
C ARG A 81 -5.20 -8.78 4.59
N SER A 82 -4.24 -8.45 3.73
CA SER A 82 -4.42 -8.51 2.27
C SER A 82 -4.82 -9.91 1.78
N ARG A 83 -4.21 -10.98 2.33
CA ARG A 83 -4.60 -12.36 2.00
C ARG A 83 -6.03 -12.70 2.45
N SER A 84 -6.43 -12.22 3.64
CA SER A 84 -7.80 -12.43 4.14
C SER A 84 -8.83 -11.70 3.28
N GLU A 85 -8.58 -10.44 2.94
CA GLU A 85 -9.43 -9.62 2.07
C GLU A 85 -9.55 -10.24 0.68
N LYS A 86 -8.44 -10.71 0.09
CA LYS A 86 -8.44 -11.41 -1.20
C LYS A 86 -9.34 -12.65 -1.16
N ARG A 87 -9.22 -13.51 -0.14
CA ARG A 87 -10.08 -14.70 0.00
C ARG A 87 -11.56 -14.34 0.12
N GLN A 88 -11.87 -13.28 0.86
CA GLN A 88 -13.24 -12.80 0.99
C GLN A 88 -13.79 -12.28 -0.34
N ALA A 89 -12.98 -11.53 -1.09
CA ALA A 89 -13.34 -11.04 -2.42
C ALA A 89 -13.55 -12.18 -3.41
N GLU A 90 -12.66 -13.18 -3.45
CA GLU A 90 -12.79 -14.38 -4.28
C GLU A 90 -14.07 -15.17 -3.96
N THR A 91 -14.41 -15.32 -2.68
CA THR A 91 -15.64 -15.99 -2.26
C THR A 91 -16.89 -15.24 -2.75
N ARG A 92 -16.90 -13.91 -2.64
CA ARG A 92 -17.99 -13.07 -3.15
C ARG A 92 -18.10 -13.12 -4.67
N GLN A 93 -16.96 -13.09 -5.37
CA GLN A 93 -16.92 -13.19 -6.82
C GLN A 93 -17.51 -14.52 -7.29
N LYS A 94 -17.11 -15.63 -6.67
CA LYS A 94 -17.64 -16.96 -7.00
C LYS A 94 -19.14 -17.06 -6.75
N ALA A 95 -19.64 -16.47 -5.66
CA ALA A 95 -21.08 -16.43 -5.38
C ALA A 95 -21.85 -15.58 -6.41
N ALA A 96 -21.29 -14.44 -6.82
CA ALA A 96 -21.88 -13.60 -7.85
C ALA A 96 -21.89 -14.29 -9.22
N GLU A 97 -20.82 -15.00 -9.57
CA GLU A 97 -20.72 -15.78 -10.80
C GLU A 97 -21.75 -16.91 -10.84
N LEU A 98 -21.89 -17.68 -9.74
CA LEU A 98 -22.92 -18.72 -9.63
C LEU A 98 -24.32 -18.15 -9.85
N ARG A 99 -24.61 -17.01 -9.21
CA ARG A 99 -25.90 -16.32 -9.37
C ARG A 99 -26.14 -15.86 -10.81
N ALA A 100 -25.11 -15.36 -11.49
CA ALA A 100 -25.23 -14.95 -12.89
C ALA A 100 -25.52 -16.16 -13.80
N GLN A 101 -24.90 -17.31 -13.53
CA GLN A 101 -25.18 -18.56 -14.26
C GLN A 101 -26.62 -19.04 -14.03
N GLU A 102 -27.11 -18.98 -12.79
CA GLU A 102 -28.51 -19.32 -12.45
C GLU A 102 -29.50 -18.44 -13.21
N VAL A 103 -29.33 -17.11 -13.14
CA VAL A 103 -30.19 -16.15 -13.86
C VAL A 103 -30.13 -16.37 -15.36
N THR A 104 -28.96 -16.64 -15.92
CA THR A 104 -28.81 -16.92 -17.36
C THR A 104 -29.60 -18.17 -17.76
N LYS A 105 -29.50 -19.24 -16.98
CA LYS A 105 -30.25 -20.48 -17.21
C LYS A 105 -31.77 -20.27 -17.09
N GLU A 106 -32.22 -19.48 -16.12
CA GLU A 106 -33.63 -19.11 -16.00
C GLU A 106 -34.12 -18.34 -17.23
N LEU A 107 -33.35 -17.34 -17.70
CA LEU A 107 -33.68 -16.57 -18.90
C LEU A 107 -33.73 -17.45 -20.16
N GLU A 108 -32.80 -18.38 -20.32
CA GLU A 108 -32.83 -19.36 -21.43
C GLU A 108 -34.08 -20.24 -21.37
N ASN A 109 -34.45 -20.73 -20.19
CA ASN A 109 -35.67 -21.53 -20.01
C ASN A 109 -36.93 -20.70 -20.31
N THR A 110 -37.00 -19.47 -19.82
CA THR A 110 -38.11 -18.56 -20.09
C THR A 110 -38.21 -18.26 -21.59
N THR A 111 -37.08 -18.08 -22.27
CA THR A 111 -37.05 -17.86 -23.73
C THR A 111 -37.65 -19.05 -24.48
N LYS A 112 -37.28 -20.29 -24.11
CA LYS A 112 -37.86 -21.50 -24.71
C LYS A 112 -39.38 -21.61 -24.50
N VAL A 113 -39.86 -21.25 -23.30
CA VAL A 113 -41.30 -21.23 -23.02
C VAL A 113 -42.01 -20.20 -23.92
N PHE A 114 -41.43 -19.02 -24.12
CA PHE A 114 -41.98 -18.02 -25.03
C PHE A 114 -41.99 -18.51 -26.48
N GLU A 115 -40.95 -19.19 -26.94
CA GLU A 115 -40.91 -19.79 -28.28
C GLU A 115 -42.05 -20.79 -28.48
N LEU A 116 -42.24 -21.71 -27.53
CA LEU A 116 -43.35 -22.68 -27.57
C LEU A 116 -44.72 -21.99 -27.59
N HIS A 117 -44.94 -20.98 -26.75
CA HIS A 117 -46.18 -20.20 -26.77
C HIS A 117 -46.41 -19.52 -28.13
N MET A 118 -45.37 -19.00 -28.78
CA MET A 118 -45.49 -18.38 -30.11
C MET A 118 -45.83 -19.41 -31.19
N GLU A 119 -45.28 -20.61 -31.11
CA GLU A 119 -45.64 -21.72 -32.01
C GLU A 119 -47.09 -22.16 -31.83
N GLU A 120 -47.55 -22.32 -30.59
CA GLU A 120 -48.95 -22.65 -30.28
C GLU A 120 -49.91 -21.59 -30.80
N LEU A 121 -49.59 -20.29 -30.62
CA LEU A 121 -50.40 -19.19 -31.15
C LEU A 121 -50.50 -19.23 -32.67
N ARG A 122 -49.39 -19.52 -33.39
CA ARG A 122 -49.45 -19.70 -34.85
C ARG A 122 -50.32 -20.89 -35.25
N ALA A 123 -50.16 -22.03 -34.59
CA ALA A 123 -50.97 -23.22 -34.88
C ALA A 123 -52.47 -22.95 -34.65
N LYS A 124 -52.82 -22.22 -33.59
CA LYS A 124 -54.20 -21.78 -33.34
C LYS A 124 -54.71 -20.80 -34.40
N GLN A 125 -53.87 -19.87 -34.84
CA GLN A 125 -54.23 -18.93 -35.91
C GLN A 125 -54.51 -19.66 -37.24
N ASP A 126 -53.74 -20.70 -37.56
CA ASP A 126 -53.97 -21.53 -38.74
C ASP A 126 -55.28 -22.33 -38.63
N GLU A 127 -55.59 -22.88 -37.45
CA GLU A 127 -56.85 -23.58 -37.19
C GLU A 127 -58.04 -22.63 -37.36
N ILE A 128 -57.99 -21.43 -36.77
CA ILE A 128 -59.02 -20.39 -36.93
C ILE A 128 -59.19 -20.06 -38.42
N SER A 129 -58.09 -19.83 -39.14
CA SER A 129 -58.12 -19.51 -40.57
C SER A 129 -58.76 -20.62 -41.41
N LYS A 130 -58.61 -21.89 -41.02
CA LYS A 130 -59.27 -23.03 -41.65
C LYS A 130 -60.76 -23.04 -41.36
N ARG A 131 -61.16 -22.88 -40.09
CA ARG A 131 -62.57 -22.82 -39.68
C ARG A 131 -63.30 -21.65 -40.34
N ASP A 132 -62.67 -20.49 -40.47
CA ASP A 132 -63.23 -19.33 -41.17
C ASP A 132 -63.52 -19.62 -42.65
N LYS A 133 -62.65 -20.38 -43.33
CA LYS A 133 -62.89 -20.80 -44.72
C LYS A 133 -64.08 -21.76 -44.82
N GLU A 134 -64.18 -22.72 -43.89
CA GLU A 134 -65.30 -23.65 -43.81
C GLU A 134 -66.63 -22.92 -43.53
N ILE A 135 -66.63 -21.96 -42.60
CA ILE A 135 -67.79 -21.11 -42.29
C ILE A 135 -68.24 -20.34 -43.55
N LYS A 136 -67.32 -19.67 -44.25
CA LYS A 136 -67.64 -18.94 -45.49
C LYS A 136 -68.20 -19.85 -46.59
N LEU A 137 -67.71 -21.08 -46.70
CA LEU A 137 -68.25 -22.06 -47.64
C LEU A 137 -69.70 -22.44 -47.26
N LEU A 138 -69.93 -22.73 -45.98
CA LEU A 138 -71.27 -23.06 -45.48
C LEU A 138 -72.24 -21.88 -45.67
N GLU A 139 -71.80 -20.65 -45.41
CA GLU A 139 -72.58 -19.43 -45.68
C GLU A 139 -72.94 -19.31 -47.16
N ALA A 140 -71.98 -19.55 -48.07
CA ALA A 140 -72.24 -19.53 -49.50
C ALA A 140 -73.26 -20.60 -49.93
N ILE A 141 -73.15 -21.83 -49.38
CA ILE A 141 -74.11 -22.90 -49.63
C ILE A 141 -75.52 -22.50 -49.17
N ILE A 142 -75.65 -21.99 -47.93
CA ILE A 142 -76.94 -21.51 -47.39
C ILE A 142 -77.53 -20.42 -48.28
N GLN A 143 -76.71 -19.43 -48.70
CA GLN A 143 -77.17 -18.37 -49.60
C GLN A 143 -77.67 -18.92 -50.96
N THR A 144 -77.00 -19.94 -51.52
CA THR A 144 -77.46 -20.58 -52.77
C THR A 144 -78.74 -21.40 -52.60
N LEU A 145 -78.89 -22.13 -51.49
CA LEU A 145 -80.09 -22.92 -51.19
C LEU A 145 -81.30 -22.02 -50.87
N GLY A 146 -81.12 -20.97 -50.06
CA GLY A 146 -82.17 -19.98 -49.77
C GLY A 146 -82.62 -19.19 -51.01
N LYS A 147 -81.73 -18.97 -51.98
CA LYS A 147 -82.09 -18.43 -53.30
C LYS A 147 -82.89 -19.41 -54.17
N LYS A 148 -82.72 -20.71 -53.96
CA LYS A 148 -83.44 -21.76 -54.72
C LYS A 148 -84.86 -21.93 -54.18
N GLU A 149 -85.06 -21.86 -52.86
CA GLU A 149 -86.39 -21.89 -52.22
C GLU A 149 -87.25 -20.67 -52.53
N SER A 150 -86.65 -19.47 -52.61
CA SER A 150 -87.37 -18.24 -52.98
C SER A 150 -87.82 -18.18 -54.45
N ARG A 151 -87.16 -18.92 -55.36
CA ARG A 151 -87.61 -19.08 -56.76
C ARG A 151 -88.72 -20.12 -56.91
N SER A 152 -88.79 -21.14 -56.07
CA SER A 152 -89.85 -22.16 -56.11
C SER A 152 -91.19 -21.72 -55.52
N THR A 153 -91.22 -20.65 -54.71
CA THR A 153 -92.46 -20.09 -54.13
C THR A 153 -93.05 -18.91 -54.93
N SER A 154 -92.40 -18.50 -56.03
CA SER A 154 -92.84 -17.41 -56.91
C SER A 154 -93.30 -17.89 -58.30
N GLY A 155 -93.73 -19.15 -58.42
CA GLY A 155 -94.28 -19.75 -59.65
C GLY A 155 -95.73 -20.15 -59.47
#